data_AF-A0A0N1IFL4-F1
#
_entry.id   AF-A0A0N1IFL4-F1
#
_cell.length_a   1.000
_cell.length_b   1.000
_cell.length_c   1.000
_cell.angle_alpha   90.00
_cell.angle_beta   90.00
_cell.angle_gamma   90.00
#
_symmetry.space_group_name_H-M   'P 1'
#
loop_
_entity.id
_entity.type
_entity.pdbx_description
1 polymer ?
#
loop_
_entity_poly.entity_id
_entity_poly.type
_entity_poly.pdbx_seq_one_letter_code
_entity_poly.pdbx_strand_id
1 'polypeptide(L)'
;MLRPLLDFFWSPNVWLPPNTTWEDIAPGPHKAVRYTDYRHVFFPIPLAFVFITLRFILQRTLYAPFGKHLGIKDTRNRKAPNNPKLEAAYRASPKLKQPKYVKKYNHLFPFFYKRNGILHKFRQWELNVGLVQNCNVTIKSRTLYAPFGKHLGIKDTRNRKAPNNPKLEAAYRASPKLKQPCGLAKQLDMTERQVERWWRLRRSQDKPSTLIKFCENLWKFTFHSSNFVFGLCILWDKAWLWDVDHAYLGYPHQGVTDDVWWYYMISAAFYLSLTISQFWDVRRKDFWQMFVHHVATVTLISFSWVCNLHRIGTLVLLLHDAGDIFVEAVKASKYANYQKTCDTLFLGLIIVWIGTRIIIFPYHLLWSTWIRAPMLLPMFPAYYIFNSLLLLLLMLHIVWTYLILQMAYRTIQAGKMEGDIRSSSDVSDSPATNNHNDNNINKKLVQPLTTSPLY
;
A
#
# COMPACT_ATOMS: atom_id res chain seq x y z
N MET A 1 -22.88 28.04 -24.64
CA MET A 1 -23.45 26.86 -23.95
C MET A 1 -22.89 26.64 -22.55
N LEU A 2 -21.57 26.73 -22.29
CA LEU A 2 -21.04 26.52 -20.93
C LEU A 2 -21.39 27.60 -19.89
N ARG A 3 -21.49 28.89 -20.27
CA ARG A 3 -21.77 29.98 -19.31
C ARG A 3 -23.09 29.80 -18.54
N PRO A 4 -24.27 29.60 -19.17
CA PRO A 4 -25.52 29.41 -18.43
C PRO A 4 -25.51 28.23 -17.45
N LEU A 5 -24.78 27.15 -17.76
CA LEU A 5 -24.59 26.02 -16.85
C LEU A 5 -23.70 26.39 -15.66
N LEU A 6 -22.65 27.18 -15.89
CA LEU A 6 -21.75 27.70 -14.86
C LEU A 6 -22.48 28.71 -13.95
N ASP A 7 -23.29 29.59 -14.54
CA ASP A 7 -24.07 30.61 -13.83
C ASP A 7 -25.18 29.95 -12.98
N PHE A 8 -25.85 28.92 -13.49
CA PHE A 8 -26.77 28.08 -12.73
C PHE A 8 -26.06 27.32 -11.60
N PHE A 9 -24.90 26.70 -11.89
CA PHE A 9 -24.13 25.94 -10.92
C PHE A 9 -23.65 26.81 -9.76
N TRP A 10 -23.16 28.03 -10.02
CA TRP A 10 -22.69 28.98 -8.99
C TRP A 10 -23.81 29.88 -8.44
N SER A 11 -25.08 29.57 -8.69
CA SER A 11 -26.21 30.29 -8.12
C SER A 11 -26.16 30.26 -6.57
N PRO A 12 -26.35 31.39 -5.86
CA PRO A 12 -26.43 31.43 -4.40
C PRO A 12 -27.39 30.38 -3.83
N ASN A 13 -28.54 30.18 -4.48
CA ASN A 13 -29.59 29.24 -4.06
C ASN A 13 -29.15 27.76 -4.02
N VAL A 14 -28.00 27.41 -4.63
CA VAL A 14 -27.44 26.05 -4.61
C VAL A 14 -26.48 25.86 -3.44
N TRP A 15 -25.69 26.89 -3.12
CA TRP A 15 -24.52 26.81 -2.24
C TRP A 15 -24.65 27.50 -0.89
N LEU A 16 -25.56 28.47 -0.78
CA LEU A 16 -25.70 29.33 0.37
C LEU A 16 -27.09 29.19 1.01
N PRO A 17 -27.23 29.51 2.31
CA PRO A 17 -28.53 29.58 2.96
C PRO A 17 -29.44 30.63 2.31
N PRO A 18 -30.77 30.51 2.48
CA PRO A 18 -31.71 31.57 2.13
C PRO A 18 -31.28 32.93 2.69
N ASN A 19 -31.51 33.99 1.91
CA ASN A 19 -31.14 35.38 2.23
C ASN A 19 -29.62 35.65 2.37
N THR A 20 -28.75 34.77 1.88
CA THR A 20 -27.29 35.00 1.82
C THR A 20 -26.81 35.02 0.36
N THR A 21 -25.97 35.99 0.02
CA THR A 21 -25.34 36.14 -1.30
C THR A 21 -23.82 35.91 -1.23
N TRP A 22 -23.18 35.76 -2.39
CA TRP A 22 -21.71 35.69 -2.46
C TRP A 22 -21.02 36.97 -1.98
N GLU A 23 -21.69 38.14 -2.03
CA GLU A 23 -21.12 39.43 -1.61
C GLU A 23 -20.98 39.54 -0.09
N ASP A 24 -21.95 38.97 0.64
CA ASP A 24 -21.98 38.94 2.10
C ASP A 24 -20.76 38.20 2.68
N ILE A 25 -20.32 37.13 2.02
CA ILE A 25 -19.14 36.34 2.38
C ILE A 25 -17.89 36.66 1.56
N ALA A 26 -17.96 37.54 0.55
CA ALA A 26 -16.81 37.90 -0.27
C ALA A 26 -15.68 38.54 0.56
N PRO A 27 -14.40 38.26 0.25
CA PRO A 27 -13.27 38.93 0.89
C PRO A 27 -13.26 40.41 0.49
N GLY A 28 -13.41 41.30 1.47
CA GLY A 28 -13.41 42.75 1.27
C GLY A 28 -12.32 43.43 2.11
N PRO A 29 -11.68 44.51 1.63
CA PRO A 29 -10.54 45.15 2.31
C PRO A 29 -10.89 45.77 3.68
N HIS A 30 -12.18 45.97 3.97
CA HIS A 30 -12.67 46.51 5.24
C HIS A 30 -13.28 45.46 6.18
N LYS A 31 -13.31 44.17 5.79
CA LYS A 31 -13.80 43.10 6.66
C LYS A 31 -12.67 42.64 7.58
N ALA A 32 -12.76 42.97 8.86
CA ALA A 32 -11.81 42.52 9.89
C ALA A 32 -11.76 40.99 10.08
N VAL A 33 -12.75 40.28 9.53
CA VAL A 33 -12.87 38.82 9.57
C VAL A 33 -12.70 38.27 8.15
N ARG A 34 -11.71 37.38 7.96
CA ARG A 34 -11.45 36.68 6.69
C ARG A 34 -12.37 35.46 6.57
N TYR A 35 -13.12 35.34 5.49
CA TYR A 35 -14.02 34.21 5.21
C TYR A 35 -13.38 33.18 4.24
N THR A 36 -14.03 32.02 4.09
CA THR A 36 -13.68 31.03 3.06
C THR A 36 -13.96 31.58 1.66
N ASP A 37 -12.93 31.69 0.82
CA ASP A 37 -13.08 31.92 -0.62
C ASP A 37 -13.10 30.59 -1.38
N TYR A 38 -14.06 30.40 -2.30
CA TYR A 38 -14.14 29.24 -3.19
C TYR A 38 -12.89 29.11 -4.08
N ARG A 39 -12.22 30.22 -4.39
CA ARG A 39 -10.97 30.25 -5.16
C ARG A 39 -9.82 29.55 -4.44
N HIS A 40 -9.87 29.42 -3.10
CA HIS A 40 -8.85 28.68 -2.36
C HIS A 40 -8.78 27.19 -2.77
N VAL A 41 -9.87 26.61 -3.31
CA VAL A 41 -9.90 25.21 -3.79
C VAL A 41 -8.89 24.96 -4.94
N PHE A 42 -8.38 26.00 -5.60
CA PHE A 42 -7.32 25.87 -6.60
C PHE A 42 -5.90 25.82 -6.00
N PHE A 43 -5.65 26.31 -4.78
CA PHE A 43 -4.32 26.30 -4.14
C PHE A 43 -3.79 24.88 -3.84
N PRO A 44 -4.64 23.90 -3.47
CA PRO A 44 -4.24 22.50 -3.36
C PRO A 44 -3.62 21.89 -4.63
N ILE A 45 -3.91 22.41 -5.83
CA ILE A 45 -3.43 21.86 -7.10
C ILE A 45 -1.90 21.99 -7.26
N PRO A 46 -1.28 23.18 -7.24
CA PRO A 46 0.17 23.31 -7.28
C PRO A 46 0.84 22.63 -6.07
N LEU A 47 0.23 22.72 -4.89
CA LEU A 47 0.76 22.10 -3.67
C LEU A 47 0.75 20.57 -3.73
N ALA A 48 -0.21 19.94 -4.43
CA ALA A 48 -0.23 18.51 -4.68
C ALA A 48 0.97 18.04 -5.54
N PHE A 49 1.40 18.84 -6.52
CA PHE A 49 2.63 18.55 -7.28
C PHE A 49 3.88 18.67 -6.40
N VAL A 50 3.92 19.64 -5.47
CA VAL A 50 4.98 19.74 -4.45
C VAL A 50 4.99 18.48 -3.56
N PHE A 51 3.84 17.97 -3.12
CA PHE A 51 3.76 16.71 -2.38
C PHE A 51 4.26 15.51 -3.19
N ILE A 52 3.99 15.44 -4.49
CA ILE A 52 4.50 14.37 -5.37
C ILE A 52 6.04 14.44 -5.50
N THR A 53 6.62 15.63 -5.68
CA THR A 53 8.09 15.77 -5.74
C THR A 53 8.75 15.49 -4.39
N LEU A 54 8.15 15.95 -3.29
CA LEU A 54 8.62 15.69 -1.93
C LEU A 54 8.59 14.19 -1.58
N ARG A 55 7.50 13.49 -1.92
CA ARG A 55 7.39 12.02 -1.81
C ARG A 55 8.56 11.32 -2.51
N PHE A 56 8.86 11.74 -3.74
CA PHE A 56 9.92 11.16 -4.57
C PHE A 56 11.32 11.42 -4.01
N ILE A 57 11.56 12.62 -3.46
CA ILE A 57 12.82 12.97 -2.78
C ILE A 57 12.98 12.13 -1.53
N LEU A 58 12.04 12.19 -0.58
CA LEU A 58 12.11 11.47 0.70
C LEU A 58 12.17 9.94 0.53
N GLN A 59 11.46 9.39 -0.46
CA GLN A 59 11.57 7.97 -0.80
C GLN A 59 13.02 7.58 -1.17
N ARG A 60 13.76 8.47 -1.84
CA ARG A 60 15.15 8.21 -2.26
C ARG A 60 16.17 8.51 -1.16
N THR A 61 16.00 9.62 -0.44
CA THR A 61 16.99 10.13 0.52
C THR A 61 16.84 9.56 1.92
N LEU A 62 15.61 9.30 2.37
CA LEU A 62 15.32 8.92 3.76
C LEU A 62 14.74 7.51 3.87
N TYR A 63 13.60 7.24 3.23
CA TYR A 63 12.83 6.01 3.46
C TYR A 63 13.49 4.75 2.89
N ALA A 64 14.05 4.81 1.68
CA ALA A 64 14.71 3.64 1.09
C ALA A 64 16.06 3.28 1.77
N PRO A 65 16.91 4.24 2.18
CA PRO A 65 18.05 3.96 3.05
C PRO A 65 17.64 3.37 4.40
N PHE A 66 16.64 3.96 5.07
CA PHE A 66 16.11 3.45 6.35
C PHE A 66 15.60 2.01 6.23
N GLY A 67 14.74 1.72 5.25
CA GLY A 67 14.24 0.35 5.02
C GLY A 67 15.36 -0.67 4.73
N LYS A 68 16.43 -0.27 4.03
CA LYS A 68 17.62 -1.14 3.83
C LYS A 68 18.39 -1.37 5.13
N HIS A 69 18.48 -0.37 6.00
CA HIS A 69 19.10 -0.50 7.33
C HIS A 69 18.31 -1.49 8.21
N LEU A 70 16.97 -1.47 8.14
CA LEU A 70 16.10 -2.50 8.76
C LEU A 70 16.19 -3.90 8.10
N GLY A 71 17.12 -4.10 7.15
CA GLY A 71 17.32 -5.37 6.47
C GLY A 71 16.32 -5.70 5.35
N ILE A 72 15.44 -4.76 4.97
CA ILE A 72 14.48 -4.95 3.87
C ILE A 72 15.25 -5.02 2.54
N LYS A 73 15.41 -6.24 2.03
CA LYS A 73 16.07 -6.49 0.75
C LYS A 73 15.22 -5.90 -0.38
N ASP A 74 15.80 -5.01 -1.17
CA ASP A 74 15.21 -4.61 -2.45
C ASP A 74 15.28 -5.77 -3.44
N THR A 75 14.24 -6.60 -3.44
CA THR A 75 14.09 -7.78 -4.28
C THR A 75 13.85 -7.46 -5.76
N ARG A 76 14.01 -6.19 -6.17
CA ARG A 76 14.09 -5.78 -7.57
C ARG A 76 15.41 -6.27 -8.19
N ASN A 77 15.42 -7.54 -8.61
CA ASN A 77 16.56 -8.19 -9.27
C ASN A 77 17.17 -7.26 -10.33
N ARG A 78 18.45 -6.88 -10.18
CA ARG A 78 19.19 -6.08 -11.17
C ARG A 78 19.20 -6.78 -12.55
N LYS A 79 19.27 -6.03 -13.65
CA LYS A 79 19.58 -6.63 -14.97
C LYS A 79 21.01 -7.20 -14.88
N ALA A 80 21.27 -8.32 -15.55
CA ALA A 80 22.66 -8.69 -15.82
C ALA A 80 23.25 -7.60 -16.73
N PRO A 81 24.51 -7.17 -16.52
CA PRO A 81 25.20 -6.33 -17.50
C PRO A 81 25.20 -7.04 -18.85
N ASN A 82 24.97 -6.30 -19.94
CA ASN A 82 24.96 -6.90 -21.27
C ASN A 82 26.39 -7.36 -21.61
N ASN A 83 26.59 -8.68 -21.70
CA ASN A 83 27.89 -9.28 -22.02
C ASN A 83 27.70 -10.23 -23.20
N PRO A 84 28.18 -9.86 -24.41
CA PRO A 84 27.99 -10.65 -25.62
C PRO A 84 28.45 -12.11 -25.50
N LYS A 85 29.53 -12.37 -24.76
CA LYS A 85 30.09 -13.73 -24.58
C LYS A 85 29.20 -14.60 -23.69
N LEU A 86 28.58 -14.02 -22.66
CA LEU A 86 27.63 -14.74 -21.79
C LEU A 86 26.28 -14.98 -22.48
N GLU A 87 25.80 -14.02 -23.27
CA GLU A 87 24.60 -14.17 -24.10
C GLU A 87 24.78 -15.23 -25.19
N ALA A 88 25.92 -15.25 -25.88
CA ALA A 88 26.26 -16.31 -26.84
C ALA A 88 26.32 -17.70 -26.18
N ALA A 89 26.98 -17.82 -25.02
CA ALA A 89 27.05 -19.07 -24.27
C ALA A 89 25.68 -19.54 -23.74
N TYR A 90 24.80 -18.61 -23.35
CA TYR A 90 23.43 -18.93 -22.90
C TYR A 90 22.56 -19.41 -24.07
N ARG A 91 22.65 -18.77 -25.23
CA ARG A 91 21.96 -19.20 -26.47
C ARG A 91 22.42 -20.58 -26.93
N ALA A 92 23.72 -20.87 -26.84
CA ALA A 92 24.29 -22.17 -27.19
C ALA A 92 23.93 -23.30 -26.21
N SER A 93 23.56 -23.00 -24.95
CA SER A 93 23.15 -24.03 -23.99
C SER A 93 22.13 -23.52 -22.95
N PRO A 94 20.82 -23.62 -23.24
CA PRO A 94 19.76 -23.19 -22.31
C PRO A 94 19.70 -23.99 -21.00
N LYS A 95 20.36 -25.16 -20.95
CA LYS A 95 20.47 -26.04 -19.78
C LYS A 95 21.95 -26.23 -19.42
N LEU A 96 22.46 -25.45 -18.47
CA LEU A 96 23.78 -25.63 -17.85
C LEU A 96 23.87 -27.00 -17.13
N LYS A 97 24.23 -28.07 -17.87
CA LYS A 97 24.77 -29.31 -17.32
C LYS A 97 26.26 -29.11 -17.06
N GLN A 98 26.63 -28.63 -15.87
CA GLN A 98 28.02 -28.68 -15.38
C GLN A 98 28.38 -30.15 -15.13
N PRO A 99 29.45 -30.67 -15.76
CA PRO A 99 30.69 -30.85 -15.00
C PRO A 99 32.00 -30.61 -15.77
N LYS A 100 31.98 -30.10 -17.02
CA LYS A 100 33.20 -29.95 -17.84
C LYS A 100 34.00 -28.65 -17.62
N TYR A 101 33.37 -27.54 -17.23
CA TYR A 101 34.07 -26.24 -17.11
C TYR A 101 34.89 -26.07 -15.83
N VAL A 102 34.51 -26.74 -14.73
CA VAL A 102 35.25 -26.66 -13.45
C VAL A 102 36.66 -27.26 -13.59
N LYS A 103 36.81 -28.39 -14.32
CA LYS A 103 38.11 -29.04 -14.52
C LYS A 103 39.16 -28.13 -15.19
N LYS A 104 38.77 -27.21 -16.09
CA LYS A 104 39.72 -26.36 -16.83
C LYS A 104 40.45 -25.36 -15.92
N TYR A 105 39.90 -25.01 -14.76
CA TYR A 105 40.47 -24.01 -13.85
C TYR A 105 40.88 -24.56 -12.47
N ASN A 106 40.81 -25.89 -12.26
CA ASN A 106 41.21 -26.52 -11.00
C ASN A 106 42.71 -26.29 -10.66
N HIS A 107 43.57 -26.07 -11.65
CA HIS A 107 44.99 -25.81 -11.44
C HIS A 107 45.29 -24.44 -10.79
N LEU A 108 44.30 -23.53 -10.71
CA LEU A 108 44.43 -22.21 -10.07
C LEU A 108 44.05 -22.21 -8.58
N PHE A 109 43.71 -23.38 -8.00
CA PHE A 109 43.29 -23.51 -6.61
C PHE A 109 43.92 -24.77 -5.98
N PRO A 110 45.03 -24.64 -5.24
CA PRO A 110 45.60 -25.74 -4.48
C PRO A 110 44.59 -26.22 -3.42
N PHE A 111 44.08 -27.44 -3.58
CA PHE A 111 43.25 -28.10 -2.58
C PHE A 111 44.14 -28.66 -1.46
N PHE A 112 43.83 -28.34 -0.20
CA PHE A 112 44.37 -29.09 0.92
C PHE A 112 43.73 -30.49 1.00
N TYR A 113 44.57 -31.48 1.33
CA TYR A 113 44.30 -32.91 1.25
C TYR A 113 43.94 -33.51 2.62
N LYS A 114 43.28 -34.67 2.64
CA LYS A 114 42.92 -35.41 3.87
C LYS A 114 43.69 -36.72 3.96
N ARG A 115 44.54 -36.89 4.97
CA ARG A 115 45.09 -38.18 5.41
C ARG A 115 45.49 -38.11 6.89
N ASN A 116 45.28 -39.20 7.63
CA ASN A 116 45.75 -39.43 9.01
C ASN A 116 45.27 -38.43 10.10
N GLY A 117 43.96 -38.18 10.19
CA GLY A 117 43.29 -37.91 11.48
C GLY A 117 43.52 -36.56 12.19
N ILE A 118 44.41 -35.68 11.73
CA ILE A 118 44.70 -34.39 12.39
C ILE A 118 44.16 -33.20 11.59
N LEU A 119 43.45 -32.29 12.28
CA LEU A 119 42.89 -31.05 11.75
C LEU A 119 43.79 -29.86 12.11
N HIS A 120 44.53 -29.30 11.14
CA HIS A 120 45.26 -28.04 11.34
C HIS A 120 44.42 -26.82 10.89
N LYS A 121 44.52 -25.73 11.68
CA LYS A 121 43.60 -24.58 11.63
C LYS A 121 43.75 -23.72 10.38
N PHE A 122 42.62 -23.44 9.73
CA PHE A 122 42.49 -22.35 8.75
C PHE A 122 42.36 -20.99 9.48
N ARG A 123 43.48 -20.42 9.96
CA ARG A 123 43.48 -19.10 10.66
C ARG A 123 44.68 -18.20 10.29
N GLN A 124 45.11 -18.22 9.04
CA GLN A 124 46.19 -17.33 8.53
C GLN A 124 45.83 -16.58 7.22
N TRP A 125 44.63 -16.77 6.67
CA TRP A 125 44.25 -16.16 5.38
C TRP A 125 43.39 -14.89 5.49
N GLU A 126 42.66 -14.70 6.60
CA GLU A 126 41.75 -13.54 6.77
C GLU A 126 42.48 -12.22 7.09
N LEU A 127 43.75 -12.25 7.50
CA LEU A 127 44.50 -11.06 7.90
C LEU A 127 45.20 -10.33 6.73
N ASN A 128 45.44 -10.98 5.59
CA ASN A 128 46.28 -10.44 4.49
C ASN A 128 45.51 -10.13 3.18
N VAL A 129 44.18 -10.07 3.21
CA VAL A 129 43.36 -9.73 2.00
C VAL A 129 42.30 -8.66 2.30
N GLY A 130 42.66 -7.64 3.09
CA GLY A 130 42.03 -6.33 2.97
C GLY A 130 42.43 -5.69 1.63
N LEU A 131 41.47 -5.03 0.95
CA LEU A 131 41.59 -4.24 -0.31
C LEU A 131 41.08 -4.83 -1.65
N VAL A 132 40.46 -6.02 -1.70
CA VAL A 132 39.69 -6.44 -2.92
C VAL A 132 38.29 -6.99 -2.60
N GLN A 133 37.59 -6.35 -1.67
CA GLN A 133 36.20 -6.65 -1.34
C GLN A 133 35.23 -5.80 -2.19
N ASN A 134 34.54 -6.44 -3.15
CA ASN A 134 33.07 -6.32 -3.32
C ASN A 134 32.50 -7.09 -4.54
N CYS A 135 33.31 -7.48 -5.53
CA CYS A 135 32.81 -8.29 -6.67
C CYS A 135 33.13 -9.80 -6.56
N ASN A 136 34.36 -10.18 -6.19
CA ASN A 136 34.80 -11.57 -6.23
C ASN A 136 34.27 -12.45 -5.08
N VAL A 137 34.03 -11.87 -3.90
CA VAL A 137 33.50 -12.60 -2.72
C VAL A 137 32.11 -13.17 -3.02
N THR A 138 31.24 -12.39 -3.67
CA THR A 138 29.86 -12.76 -4.05
C THR A 138 29.78 -13.84 -5.14
N ILE A 139 30.87 -14.06 -5.88
CA ILE A 139 30.98 -15.09 -6.91
C ILE A 139 31.59 -16.36 -6.29
N LYS A 140 32.71 -16.26 -5.57
CA LYS A 140 33.34 -17.40 -4.87
C LYS A 140 32.40 -18.05 -3.85
N SER A 141 31.71 -17.27 -3.02
CA SER A 141 30.76 -17.81 -2.04
C SER A 141 29.63 -18.62 -2.70
N ARG A 142 29.25 -18.23 -3.92
CA ARG A 142 28.11 -18.82 -4.64
C ARG A 142 28.46 -20.07 -5.45
N THR A 143 29.73 -20.34 -5.71
CA THR A 143 30.17 -21.56 -6.41
C THR A 143 30.63 -22.64 -5.44
N LEU A 144 31.28 -22.28 -4.33
CA LEU A 144 31.75 -23.22 -3.30
C LEU A 144 30.67 -23.63 -2.29
N TYR A 145 29.85 -22.69 -1.80
CA TYR A 145 28.93 -22.96 -0.69
C TYR A 145 27.49 -23.26 -1.14
N ALA A 146 27.13 -23.01 -2.41
CA ALA A 146 25.81 -23.36 -2.93
C ALA A 146 25.53 -24.89 -3.01
N PRO A 147 26.51 -25.77 -3.30
CA PRO A 147 26.35 -27.22 -3.13
C PRO A 147 26.11 -27.60 -1.66
N PHE A 148 26.87 -27.00 -0.75
CA PHE A 148 26.79 -27.25 0.70
C PHE A 148 25.45 -26.82 1.27
N GLY A 149 24.99 -25.61 0.92
CA GLY A 149 23.66 -25.10 1.29
C GLY A 149 22.52 -25.98 0.78
N LYS A 150 22.62 -26.50 -0.46
CA LYS A 150 21.62 -27.45 -0.98
C LYS A 150 21.61 -28.77 -0.20
N HIS A 151 22.76 -29.26 0.24
CA HIS A 151 22.85 -30.48 1.06
C HIS A 151 22.24 -30.26 2.46
N LEU A 152 22.34 -29.04 2.99
CA LEU A 152 21.64 -28.56 4.20
C LEU A 152 20.18 -28.13 3.96
N GLY A 153 19.56 -28.51 2.82
CA GLY A 153 18.16 -28.20 2.51
C GLY A 153 17.86 -26.72 2.14
N ILE A 154 18.87 -25.85 2.10
CA ILE A 154 18.73 -24.42 1.79
C ILE A 154 18.45 -24.24 0.29
N LYS A 155 17.19 -23.93 -0.04
CA LYS A 155 16.74 -23.64 -1.40
C LYS A 155 17.19 -22.23 -1.82
N ASP A 156 17.95 -22.08 -2.92
CA ASP A 156 18.31 -20.76 -3.51
C ASP A 156 17.05 -20.11 -4.13
N THR A 157 16.29 -19.38 -3.29
CA THR A 157 15.00 -18.73 -3.61
C THR A 157 15.15 -17.45 -4.43
N ARG A 158 16.08 -17.41 -5.39
CA ARG A 158 16.11 -16.32 -6.38
C ARG A 158 14.95 -16.47 -7.37
N ASN A 159 13.99 -15.55 -7.28
CA ASN A 159 12.97 -15.35 -8.30
C ASN A 159 13.63 -15.21 -9.68
N ARG A 160 13.33 -16.15 -10.58
CA ARG A 160 13.83 -16.12 -11.96
C ARG A 160 13.21 -14.93 -12.71
N LYS A 161 13.97 -14.30 -13.61
CA LYS A 161 13.42 -13.33 -14.54
C LYS A 161 12.72 -14.04 -15.70
N ALA A 162 11.69 -13.41 -16.28
CA ALA A 162 11.28 -13.78 -17.63
C ALA A 162 12.47 -13.53 -18.59
N PRO A 163 12.84 -14.50 -19.45
CA PRO A 163 13.82 -14.29 -20.52
C PRO A 163 13.45 -13.08 -21.39
N ASN A 164 14.44 -12.34 -21.90
CA ASN A 164 14.15 -11.23 -22.79
C ASN A 164 13.65 -11.76 -24.15
N ASN A 165 12.37 -11.53 -24.48
CA ASN A 165 11.78 -11.87 -25.76
C ASN A 165 10.86 -10.70 -26.18
N PRO A 166 11.20 -9.94 -27.24
CA PRO A 166 10.47 -8.73 -27.60
C PRO A 166 9.06 -9.03 -28.11
N LYS A 167 8.81 -10.19 -28.74
CA LYS A 167 7.48 -10.61 -29.18
C LYS A 167 6.57 -10.94 -27.99
N LEU A 168 7.10 -11.64 -26.97
CA LEU A 168 6.36 -11.88 -25.72
C LEU A 168 6.10 -10.59 -24.93
N GLU A 169 7.08 -9.68 -24.87
CA GLU A 169 6.89 -8.37 -24.21
C GLU A 169 5.86 -7.49 -24.93
N ALA A 170 5.83 -7.50 -26.27
CA ALA A 170 4.81 -6.81 -27.07
C ALA A 170 3.41 -7.40 -26.83
N ALA A 171 3.26 -8.73 -26.88
CA ALA A 171 2.00 -9.41 -26.61
C ALA A 171 1.52 -9.17 -25.16
N TYR A 172 2.45 -9.13 -24.19
CA TYR A 172 2.15 -8.84 -22.78
C TYR A 172 1.69 -7.39 -22.56
N ARG A 173 2.28 -6.42 -23.27
CA ARG A 173 1.83 -5.02 -23.27
C ARG A 173 0.44 -4.86 -23.89
N ALA A 174 0.13 -5.63 -24.93
CA ALA A 174 -1.18 -5.64 -25.56
C ALA A 174 -2.27 -6.29 -24.66
N SER A 175 -1.92 -7.33 -23.90
CA SER A 175 -2.83 -7.86 -22.87
C SER A 175 -2.07 -8.50 -21.70
N PRO A 176 -2.14 -7.96 -20.47
CA PRO A 176 -1.52 -8.60 -19.31
C PRO A 176 -2.11 -9.97 -18.94
N LYS A 177 -3.36 -10.24 -19.37
CA LYS A 177 -4.01 -11.56 -19.26
C LYS A 177 -3.67 -12.41 -20.48
N LEU A 178 -3.09 -13.60 -20.26
CA LEU A 178 -2.79 -14.56 -21.33
C LEU A 178 -4.10 -15.18 -21.84
N LYS A 179 -4.62 -14.68 -22.97
CA LYS A 179 -5.88 -15.17 -23.56
C LYS A 179 -5.71 -16.40 -24.46
N GLN A 180 -4.61 -16.50 -25.21
CA GLN A 180 -4.38 -17.57 -26.18
C GLN A 180 -2.90 -18.03 -26.15
N PRO A 181 -2.54 -19.03 -25.32
CA PRO A 181 -1.17 -19.55 -25.28
C PRO A 181 -0.77 -20.26 -26.57
N CYS A 182 -1.68 -20.99 -27.22
CA CYS A 182 -1.40 -21.85 -28.38
C CYS A 182 -0.89 -21.07 -29.62
N GLY A 183 -1.55 -19.97 -29.98
CA GLY A 183 -1.13 -19.15 -31.13
C GLY A 183 0.25 -18.53 -30.93
N LEU A 184 0.53 -18.05 -29.71
CA LEU A 184 1.80 -17.41 -29.37
C LEU A 184 2.94 -18.44 -29.20
N ALA A 185 2.63 -19.65 -28.75
CA ALA A 185 3.51 -20.81 -28.73
C ALA A 185 3.99 -21.18 -30.15
N LYS A 186 3.06 -21.33 -31.10
CA LYS A 186 3.36 -21.62 -32.52
C LYS A 186 4.21 -20.54 -33.18
N GLN A 187 3.94 -19.26 -32.94
CA GLN A 187 4.69 -18.12 -33.51
C GLN A 187 6.15 -17.98 -33.00
N LEU A 188 6.51 -18.70 -31.93
CA LEU A 188 7.78 -18.54 -31.23
C LEU A 188 8.61 -19.82 -31.17
N ASP A 189 8.12 -20.93 -31.72
CA ASP A 189 8.67 -22.27 -31.52
C ASP A 189 8.89 -22.59 -30.01
N MET A 190 7.88 -22.26 -29.21
CA MET A 190 7.88 -22.43 -27.76
C MET A 190 6.70 -23.31 -27.35
N THR A 191 6.87 -24.16 -26.34
CA THR A 191 5.73 -24.86 -25.73
C THR A 191 4.83 -23.87 -24.99
N GLU A 192 3.52 -24.15 -24.93
CA GLU A 192 2.55 -23.35 -24.17
C GLU A 192 2.98 -23.16 -22.71
N ARG A 193 3.48 -24.23 -22.07
CA ARG A 193 4.05 -24.19 -20.72
C ARG A 193 5.24 -23.23 -20.58
N GLN A 194 6.05 -23.01 -21.62
CA GLN A 194 7.10 -21.98 -21.60
C GLN A 194 6.54 -20.57 -21.73
N VAL A 195 5.50 -20.37 -22.56
CA VAL A 195 4.79 -19.08 -22.69
C VAL A 195 4.09 -18.70 -21.38
N GLU A 196 3.31 -19.60 -20.78
CA GLU A 196 2.70 -19.43 -19.46
C GLU A 196 3.70 -19.14 -18.36
N ARG A 197 4.83 -19.86 -18.36
CA ARG A 197 5.90 -19.66 -17.38
C ARG A 197 6.54 -18.29 -17.56
N TRP A 198 6.80 -17.88 -18.80
CA TRP A 198 7.28 -16.54 -19.11
C TRP A 198 6.28 -15.50 -18.58
N TRP A 199 4.97 -15.68 -18.82
CA TRP A 199 3.90 -14.79 -18.35
C TRP A 199 3.82 -14.69 -16.83
N ARG A 200 3.93 -15.82 -16.12
CA ARG A 200 3.98 -15.85 -14.65
C ARG A 200 5.21 -15.13 -14.11
N LEU A 201 6.39 -15.34 -14.70
CA LEU A 201 7.61 -14.64 -14.31
C LEU A 201 7.52 -13.14 -14.64
N ARG A 202 6.97 -12.75 -15.79
CA ARG A 202 6.80 -11.35 -16.19
C ARG A 202 5.84 -10.61 -15.28
N ARG A 203 4.66 -11.19 -14.97
CA ARG A 203 3.73 -10.68 -13.94
C ARG A 203 4.38 -10.56 -12.57
N SER A 204 5.26 -11.50 -12.20
CA SER A 204 5.98 -11.42 -10.92
C SER A 204 7.01 -10.28 -10.86
N GLN A 205 7.49 -9.79 -12.01
CA GLN A 205 8.44 -8.66 -12.10
C GLN A 205 7.76 -7.28 -12.08
N ASP A 206 6.48 -7.17 -12.45
CA ASP A 206 5.71 -5.93 -12.30
C ASP A 206 5.23 -5.69 -10.87
N LYS A 207 5.31 -6.71 -10.00
CA LYS A 207 4.99 -6.54 -8.58
C LYS A 207 6.03 -5.61 -7.92
N PRO A 208 5.61 -4.56 -7.19
CA PRO A 208 6.52 -3.64 -6.53
C PRO A 208 7.27 -4.38 -5.42
N SER A 209 8.56 -4.08 -5.24
CA SER A 209 9.36 -4.72 -4.21
C SER A 209 8.87 -4.32 -2.81
N THR A 210 9.13 -5.17 -1.82
CA THR A 210 8.74 -4.92 -0.42
C THR A 210 9.27 -3.58 0.09
N LEU A 211 10.46 -3.16 -0.37
CA LEU A 211 11.03 -1.85 -0.04
C LEU A 211 10.21 -0.69 -0.61
N ILE A 212 9.69 -0.79 -1.84
CA ILE A 212 8.82 0.24 -2.43
C ILE A 212 7.56 0.37 -1.59
N LYS A 213 6.88 -0.75 -1.29
CA LYS A 213 5.68 -0.75 -0.42
C LYS A 213 5.97 -0.15 0.95
N PHE A 214 7.08 -0.53 1.59
CA PHE A 214 7.52 0.04 2.86
C PHE A 214 7.67 1.57 2.79
N CYS A 215 8.33 2.09 1.75
CA CYS A 215 8.50 3.54 1.57
C CYS A 215 7.17 4.27 1.30
N GLU A 216 6.24 3.67 0.55
CA GLU A 216 4.91 4.24 0.31
C GLU A 216 4.10 4.41 1.60
N ASN A 217 4.17 3.41 2.49
CA ASN A 217 3.45 3.45 3.77
C ASN A 217 4.15 4.37 4.76
N LEU A 218 5.49 4.43 4.76
CA LEU A 218 6.25 5.34 5.61
C LEU A 218 6.03 6.81 5.21
N TRP A 219 5.91 7.12 3.91
CA TRP A 219 5.50 8.44 3.43
C TRP A 219 4.16 8.86 4.01
N LYS A 220 3.13 8.01 3.88
CA LYS A 220 1.78 8.28 4.39
C LYS A 220 1.76 8.38 5.92
N PHE A 221 2.40 7.46 6.61
CA PHE A 221 2.57 7.50 8.08
C PHE A 221 3.20 8.81 8.55
N THR A 222 4.27 9.27 7.89
CA THR A 222 4.92 10.55 8.24
C THR A 222 3.94 11.70 8.07
N PHE A 223 3.22 11.77 6.95
CA PHE A 223 2.23 12.81 6.72
C PHE A 223 1.09 12.78 7.75
N HIS A 224 0.39 11.65 7.91
CA HIS A 224 -0.76 11.56 8.82
C HIS A 224 -0.35 11.84 10.27
N SER A 225 0.84 11.42 10.70
CA SER A 225 1.36 11.73 12.05
C SER A 225 1.62 13.23 12.23
N SER A 226 2.28 13.88 11.25
CA SER A 226 2.53 15.32 11.29
C SER A 226 1.23 16.14 11.19
N ASN A 227 0.30 15.73 10.32
CA ASN A 227 -0.97 16.43 10.10
C ASN A 227 -1.91 16.27 11.30
N PHE A 228 -1.96 15.09 11.93
CA PHE A 228 -2.71 14.87 13.16
C PHE A 228 -2.17 15.74 14.31
N VAL A 229 -0.85 15.78 14.52
CA VAL A 229 -0.24 16.64 15.56
C VAL A 229 -0.52 18.11 15.28
N PHE A 230 -0.36 18.56 14.04
CA PHE A 230 -0.65 19.94 13.64
C PHE A 230 -2.13 20.30 13.86
N GLY A 231 -3.05 19.45 13.39
CA GLY A 231 -4.49 19.60 13.61
C GLY A 231 -4.87 19.61 15.09
N LEU A 232 -4.25 18.77 15.92
CA LEU A 232 -4.49 18.75 17.36
C LEU A 232 -4.04 20.05 18.02
N CYS A 233 -2.87 20.57 17.65
CA CYS A 233 -2.34 21.82 18.20
C CYS A 233 -3.18 23.06 17.85
N ILE A 234 -3.67 23.19 16.61
CA ILE A 234 -4.44 24.37 16.17
C ILE A 234 -5.93 24.30 16.54
N LEU A 235 -6.46 23.11 16.84
CA LEU A 235 -7.86 22.94 17.25
C LEU A 235 -8.03 22.94 18.77
N TRP A 236 -6.95 22.79 19.55
CA TRP A 236 -7.01 22.65 21.00
C TRP A 236 -7.71 23.82 21.71
N ASP A 237 -7.45 25.05 21.24
CA ASP A 237 -8.05 26.31 21.71
C ASP A 237 -9.42 26.62 21.08
N LYS A 238 -9.88 25.82 20.11
CA LYS A 238 -11.11 26.07 19.36
C LYS A 238 -12.28 25.33 20.03
N ALA A 239 -13.31 26.06 20.46
CA ALA A 239 -14.47 25.50 21.15
C ALA A 239 -15.14 24.32 20.41
N TRP A 240 -15.15 24.35 19.07
CA TRP A 240 -15.76 23.31 18.25
C TRP A 240 -15.03 21.95 18.26
N LEU A 241 -13.80 21.88 18.80
CA LEU A 241 -13.15 20.59 19.08
C LEU A 241 -13.84 19.83 20.22
N TRP A 242 -14.31 20.58 21.23
CA TRP A 242 -14.84 20.05 22.48
C TRP A 242 -16.36 19.91 22.45
N ASP A 243 -17.05 20.82 21.78
CA ASP A 243 -18.48 20.74 21.50
C ASP A 243 -18.78 21.06 20.04
N VAL A 244 -19.26 20.06 19.30
CA VAL A 244 -19.53 20.13 17.86
C VAL A 244 -20.56 21.21 17.52
N ASP A 245 -21.41 21.65 18.44
CA ASP A 245 -22.44 22.66 18.17
C ASP A 245 -21.85 24.05 17.93
N HIS A 246 -20.69 24.31 18.53
CA HIS A 246 -19.90 25.52 18.28
C HIS A 246 -19.38 25.59 16.82
N ALA A 247 -19.46 24.48 16.07
CA ALA A 247 -19.19 24.47 14.63
C ALA A 247 -20.27 25.20 13.81
N TYR A 248 -21.46 25.48 14.35
CA TYR A 248 -22.55 26.22 13.66
C TYR A 248 -22.71 27.66 14.14
N LEU A 249 -22.15 28.03 15.30
CA LEU A 249 -22.27 29.38 15.84
C LEU A 249 -21.74 30.44 14.85
N GLY A 250 -22.60 31.42 14.54
CA GLY A 250 -22.31 32.48 13.58
C GLY A 250 -22.30 32.06 12.12
N TYR A 251 -22.80 30.87 11.76
CA TYR A 251 -22.95 30.47 10.35
C TYR A 251 -24.03 31.33 9.64
N PRO A 252 -23.81 31.78 8.39
CA PRO A 252 -22.69 31.50 7.49
C PRO A 252 -21.46 32.42 7.66
N HIS A 253 -21.50 33.41 8.55
CA HIS A 253 -20.42 34.39 8.79
C HIS A 253 -19.28 33.87 9.70
N GLN A 254 -18.74 32.69 9.40
CA GLN A 254 -17.65 32.08 10.16
C GLN A 254 -16.28 32.50 9.65
N GLY A 255 -15.53 33.25 10.46
CA GLY A 255 -14.16 33.62 10.18
C GLY A 255 -13.18 32.45 10.19
N VAL A 256 -12.22 32.49 9.28
CA VAL A 256 -11.11 31.53 9.11
C VAL A 256 -9.82 32.19 9.57
N THR A 257 -9.14 31.56 10.53
CA THR A 257 -7.80 31.93 10.98
C THR A 257 -6.72 31.27 10.09
N ASP A 258 -5.54 31.88 9.98
CA ASP A 258 -4.52 31.44 9.01
C ASP A 258 -3.94 30.04 9.33
N ASP A 259 -3.91 29.64 10.60
CA ASP A 259 -3.56 28.30 11.07
C ASP A 259 -4.53 27.23 10.51
N VAL A 260 -5.83 27.48 10.63
CA VAL A 260 -6.91 26.65 10.06
C VAL A 260 -6.82 26.62 8.54
N TRP A 261 -6.56 27.76 7.89
CA TRP A 261 -6.38 27.82 6.43
C TRP A 261 -5.22 26.92 5.97
N TRP A 262 -4.05 27.01 6.60
CA TRP A 262 -2.89 26.20 6.24
C TRP A 262 -3.12 24.71 6.44
N TYR A 263 -3.69 24.30 7.59
CA TYR A 263 -4.05 22.90 7.85
C TYR A 263 -5.01 22.35 6.80
N TYR A 264 -6.01 23.13 6.42
CA TYR A 264 -7.00 22.72 5.43
C TYR A 264 -6.39 22.60 4.03
N MET A 265 -5.59 23.58 3.59
CA MET A 265 -4.94 23.56 2.27
C MET A 265 -3.87 22.46 2.15
N ILE A 266 -3.09 22.22 3.21
CA ILE A 266 -2.10 21.15 3.29
C ILE A 266 -2.78 19.78 3.20
N SER A 267 -3.84 19.56 3.98
CA SER A 267 -4.64 18.33 3.96
C SER A 267 -5.23 18.09 2.56
N ALA A 268 -5.90 19.09 1.99
CA ALA A 268 -6.50 19.03 0.66
C ALA A 268 -5.47 18.67 -0.43
N ALA A 269 -4.30 19.32 -0.41
CA ALA A 269 -3.23 19.08 -1.36
C ALA A 269 -2.64 17.66 -1.24
N PHE A 270 -2.51 17.13 -0.03
CA PHE A 270 -2.04 15.77 0.18
C PHE A 270 -3.02 14.73 -0.37
N TYR A 271 -4.32 14.81 -0.04
CA TYR A 271 -5.32 13.87 -0.59
C TYR A 271 -5.46 14.00 -2.11
N LEU A 272 -5.35 15.20 -2.67
CA LEU A 272 -5.28 15.40 -4.12
C LEU A 272 -4.02 14.75 -4.71
N SER A 273 -2.85 14.87 -4.06
CA SER A 273 -1.60 14.23 -4.49
C SER A 273 -1.71 12.70 -4.52
N LEU A 274 -2.42 12.09 -3.55
CA LEU A 274 -2.70 10.65 -3.53
C LEU A 274 -3.67 10.24 -4.65
N THR A 275 -4.70 11.05 -4.90
CA THR A 275 -5.67 10.82 -6.00
C THR A 275 -4.97 10.81 -7.35
N ILE A 276 -4.05 11.76 -7.56
CA ILE A 276 -3.20 11.86 -8.77
C ILE A 276 -2.22 10.68 -8.83
N SER A 277 -1.47 10.39 -7.77
CA SER A 277 -0.45 9.33 -7.80
C SER A 277 -1.03 7.93 -8.02
N GLN A 278 -2.29 7.69 -7.63
CA GLN A 278 -2.95 6.40 -7.75
C GLN A 278 -3.08 5.87 -9.19
N PHE A 279 -2.91 6.72 -10.22
CA PHE A 279 -2.85 6.28 -11.63
C PHE A 279 -1.49 5.70 -12.05
N TRP A 280 -0.41 6.04 -11.35
CA TRP A 280 0.94 5.50 -11.57
C TRP A 280 1.35 4.47 -10.50
N ASP A 281 0.75 4.52 -9.32
CA ASP A 281 0.91 3.53 -8.25
C ASP A 281 0.30 2.17 -8.65
N VAL A 282 0.76 1.09 -8.03
CA VAL A 282 0.38 -0.26 -8.46
C VAL A 282 -1.06 -0.60 -8.06
N ARG A 283 -1.91 -0.84 -9.07
CA ARG A 283 -3.31 -1.26 -8.92
C ARG A 283 -3.44 -2.53 -8.04
N ARG A 284 -4.23 -2.41 -6.97
CA ARG A 284 -4.62 -3.49 -6.04
C ARG A 284 -6.10 -3.88 -6.23
N LYS A 285 -6.56 -4.95 -5.56
CA LYS A 285 -7.96 -5.42 -5.65
C LYS A 285 -8.96 -4.38 -5.15
N ASP A 286 -8.57 -3.60 -4.15
CA ASP A 286 -9.33 -2.50 -3.54
C ASP A 286 -9.21 -1.16 -4.31
N PHE A 287 -8.63 -1.15 -5.52
CA PHE A 287 -8.41 0.08 -6.30
C PHE A 287 -9.68 0.93 -6.44
N TRP A 288 -10.82 0.33 -6.81
CA TRP A 288 -12.05 1.10 -7.00
C TRP A 288 -12.62 1.64 -5.69
N GLN A 289 -12.54 0.88 -4.60
CA GLN A 289 -12.97 1.35 -3.27
C GLN A 289 -12.10 2.51 -2.78
N MET A 290 -10.77 2.39 -2.91
CA MET A 290 -9.83 3.46 -2.56
C MET A 290 -9.95 4.68 -3.50
N PHE A 291 -10.26 4.48 -4.78
CA PHE A 291 -10.48 5.57 -5.73
C PHE A 291 -11.76 6.35 -5.44
N VAL A 292 -12.89 5.65 -5.23
CA VAL A 292 -14.16 6.27 -4.82
C VAL A 292 -14.00 7.02 -3.50
N HIS A 293 -13.27 6.44 -2.53
CA HIS A 293 -12.92 7.13 -1.28
C HIS A 293 -12.13 8.42 -1.53
N HIS A 294 -11.04 8.37 -2.29
CA HIS A 294 -10.19 9.55 -2.53
C HIS A 294 -10.94 10.66 -3.31
N VAL A 295 -11.79 10.28 -4.27
CA VAL A 295 -12.70 11.25 -4.91
C VAL A 295 -13.67 11.84 -3.89
N ALA A 296 -14.34 11.01 -3.08
CA ALA A 296 -15.28 11.47 -2.07
C ALA A 296 -14.63 12.39 -1.01
N THR A 297 -13.42 12.10 -0.53
CA THR A 297 -12.74 12.95 0.46
C THR A 297 -12.27 14.27 -0.14
N VAL A 298 -11.67 14.27 -1.35
CA VAL A 298 -11.33 15.53 -2.03
C VAL A 298 -12.58 16.36 -2.32
N THR A 299 -13.71 15.73 -2.69
CA THR A 299 -14.99 16.43 -2.87
C THR A 299 -15.55 16.97 -1.54
N LEU A 300 -15.52 16.20 -0.45
CA LEU A 300 -15.97 16.64 0.89
C LEU A 300 -15.18 17.83 1.42
N ILE A 301 -13.85 17.79 1.28
CA ILE A 301 -12.93 18.88 1.62
C ILE A 301 -13.28 20.12 0.77
N SER A 302 -13.49 19.95 -0.54
CA SER A 302 -13.86 21.07 -1.42
C SER A 302 -15.23 21.67 -1.07
N PHE A 303 -16.24 20.84 -0.86
CA PHE A 303 -17.61 21.27 -0.54
C PHE A 303 -17.69 21.94 0.83
N SER A 304 -17.10 21.36 1.89
CA SER A 304 -17.14 21.99 3.21
C SER A 304 -16.30 23.27 3.28
N TRP A 305 -15.33 23.47 2.39
CA TRP A 305 -14.70 24.78 2.21
C TRP A 305 -15.62 25.79 1.51
N VAL A 306 -16.19 25.44 0.35
CA VAL A 306 -17.04 26.36 -0.45
C VAL A 306 -18.31 26.76 0.30
N CYS A 307 -18.94 25.83 1.03
CA CYS A 307 -20.13 26.08 1.84
C CYS A 307 -19.82 26.72 3.22
N ASN A 308 -18.60 27.19 3.48
CA ASN A 308 -18.12 27.68 4.78
C ASN A 308 -18.39 26.75 5.99
N LEU A 309 -18.40 25.43 5.78
CA LEU A 309 -18.50 24.38 6.81
C LEU A 309 -17.11 23.93 7.30
N HIS A 310 -16.11 24.81 7.22
CA HIS A 310 -14.71 24.47 7.46
C HIS A 310 -14.48 23.93 8.88
N ARG A 311 -15.21 24.40 9.90
CA ARG A 311 -15.15 23.89 11.28
C ARG A 311 -15.45 22.39 11.35
N ILE A 312 -16.59 21.95 10.82
CA ILE A 312 -16.92 20.51 10.69
C ILE A 312 -15.86 19.79 9.86
N GLY A 313 -15.41 20.39 8.75
CA GLY A 313 -14.34 19.83 7.92
C GLY A 313 -13.05 19.54 8.70
N THR A 314 -12.61 20.45 9.57
CA THR A 314 -11.41 20.24 10.42
C THR A 314 -11.58 19.11 11.44
N LEU A 315 -12.78 18.93 12.02
CA LEU A 315 -13.07 17.80 12.91
C LEU A 315 -13.06 16.48 12.16
N VAL A 316 -13.64 16.44 10.96
CA VAL A 316 -13.60 15.26 10.09
C VAL A 316 -12.13 14.92 9.76
N LEU A 317 -11.32 15.88 9.31
CA LEU A 317 -9.89 15.66 9.01
C LEU A 317 -9.12 15.09 10.22
N LEU A 318 -9.19 15.76 11.38
CA LEU A 318 -8.48 15.34 12.60
C LEU A 318 -8.88 13.93 13.04
N LEU A 319 -10.19 13.65 13.07
CA LEU A 319 -10.72 12.34 13.41
C LEU A 319 -10.26 11.25 12.42
N HIS A 320 -10.01 11.62 11.16
CA HIS A 320 -9.58 10.68 10.14
C HIS A 320 -8.09 10.34 10.21
N ASP A 321 -7.21 11.31 10.42
CA ASP A 321 -5.77 11.01 10.49
C ASP A 321 -5.41 10.08 11.66
N ALA A 322 -6.13 10.18 12.79
CA ALA A 322 -5.91 9.35 13.98
C ALA A 322 -5.86 7.83 13.68
N GLY A 323 -6.82 7.32 12.90
CA GLY A 323 -6.88 5.91 12.51
C GLY A 323 -5.86 5.56 11.41
N ASP A 324 -5.63 6.48 10.47
CA ASP A 324 -4.80 6.23 9.29
C ASP A 324 -3.31 6.09 9.65
N ILE A 325 -2.86 6.77 10.72
CA ILE A 325 -1.53 6.55 11.34
C ILE A 325 -1.30 5.06 11.63
N PHE A 326 -2.25 4.40 12.32
CA PHE A 326 -2.13 2.99 12.67
C PHE A 326 -2.20 2.09 11.44
N VAL A 327 -3.08 2.40 10.48
CA VAL A 327 -3.23 1.63 9.23
C VAL A 327 -1.90 1.54 8.48
N GLU A 328 -1.18 2.65 8.33
CA GLU A 328 0.09 2.69 7.60
C GLU A 328 1.26 2.17 8.45
N ALA A 329 1.26 2.39 9.77
CA ALA A 329 2.26 1.85 10.68
C ALA A 329 2.26 0.30 10.76
N VAL A 330 1.07 -0.33 10.79
CA VAL A 330 0.91 -1.79 10.74
C VAL A 330 1.52 -2.35 9.46
N LYS A 331 1.17 -1.77 8.30
CA LYS A 331 1.69 -2.21 6.99
C LYS A 331 3.21 -2.04 6.90
N ALA A 332 3.75 -0.90 7.33
CA ALA A 332 5.19 -0.65 7.37
C ALA A 332 5.92 -1.67 8.25
N SER A 333 5.42 -1.93 9.46
CA SER A 333 5.96 -2.93 10.40
C SER A 333 5.92 -4.34 9.82
N LYS A 334 4.83 -4.69 9.10
CA LYS A 334 4.71 -5.98 8.40
C LYS A 334 5.76 -6.12 7.29
N TYR A 335 6.01 -5.08 6.50
CA TYR A 335 7.04 -5.11 5.44
C TYR A 335 8.48 -5.13 5.99
N ALA A 336 8.70 -4.61 7.21
CA ALA A 336 9.95 -4.77 7.96
C ALA A 336 10.11 -6.16 8.61
N ASN A 337 9.08 -7.00 8.62
CA ASN A 337 8.99 -8.28 9.34
C ASN A 337 9.08 -8.15 10.88
N TYR A 338 8.71 -6.98 11.43
CA TYR A 338 8.70 -6.74 12.87
C TYR A 338 7.38 -7.22 13.47
N GLN A 339 7.24 -8.54 13.59
CA GLN A 339 5.97 -9.20 13.90
C GLN A 339 5.36 -8.74 15.24
N LYS A 340 6.14 -8.67 16.33
CA LYS A 340 5.64 -8.19 17.64
C LYS A 340 5.05 -6.78 17.54
N THR A 341 5.80 -5.84 16.96
CA THR A 341 5.36 -4.45 16.75
C THR A 341 4.13 -4.38 15.84
N CYS A 342 4.08 -5.20 14.79
CA CYS A 342 2.95 -5.31 13.88
C CYS A 342 1.67 -5.76 14.62
N ASP A 343 1.79 -6.76 15.49
CA ASP A 343 0.64 -7.30 16.26
C ASP A 343 0.14 -6.29 17.32
N THR A 344 1.05 -5.60 18.02
CA THR A 344 0.69 -4.52 18.97
C THR A 344 0.03 -3.34 18.26
N LEU A 345 0.60 -2.87 17.14
CA LEU A 345 0.00 -1.79 16.34
C LEU A 345 -1.34 -2.20 15.73
N PHE A 346 -1.53 -3.49 15.40
CA PHE A 346 -2.78 -3.99 14.85
C PHE A 346 -3.90 -4.05 15.90
N LEU A 347 -3.58 -4.38 17.16
CA LEU A 347 -4.53 -4.23 18.26
C LEU A 347 -4.91 -2.75 18.47
N GLY A 348 -3.92 -1.85 18.47
CA GLY A 348 -4.16 -0.40 18.53
C GLY A 348 -5.03 0.11 17.38
N LEU A 349 -4.79 -0.38 16.16
CA LEU A 349 -5.62 -0.09 14.99
C LEU A 349 -7.08 -0.45 15.22
N ILE A 350 -7.39 -1.63 15.75
CA ILE A 350 -8.79 -2.05 15.98
C ILE A 350 -9.50 -1.07 16.94
N ILE A 351 -8.85 -0.72 18.05
CA ILE A 351 -9.40 0.17 19.07
C ILE A 351 -9.64 1.57 18.49
N VAL A 352 -8.61 2.18 17.89
CA VAL A 352 -8.70 3.54 17.35
C VAL A 352 -9.64 3.58 16.14
N TRP A 353 -9.64 2.58 15.27
CA TRP A 353 -10.53 2.52 14.12
C TRP A 353 -12.01 2.42 14.54
N ILE A 354 -12.36 1.52 15.46
CA ILE A 354 -13.75 1.42 15.95
C ILE A 354 -14.17 2.71 16.65
N GLY A 355 -13.34 3.23 17.58
CA GLY A 355 -13.62 4.46 18.30
C GLY A 355 -13.84 5.65 17.38
N THR A 356 -12.94 5.89 16.43
CA THR A 356 -13.02 7.06 15.53
C THR A 356 -14.07 6.90 14.43
N ARG A 357 -14.13 5.73 13.76
CA ARG A 357 -14.90 5.55 12.52
C ARG A 357 -16.33 5.05 12.73
N ILE A 358 -16.56 4.27 13.77
CA ILE A 358 -17.82 3.56 14.02
C ILE A 358 -18.56 4.13 15.24
N ILE A 359 -17.85 4.78 16.17
CA ILE A 359 -18.47 5.48 17.29
C ILE A 359 -18.48 7.00 17.02
N ILE A 360 -17.34 7.69 17.10
CA ILE A 360 -17.31 9.16 17.10
C ILE A 360 -17.84 9.75 15.78
N PHE A 361 -17.43 9.23 14.63
CA PHE A 361 -17.86 9.77 13.32
C PHE A 361 -19.39 9.74 13.12
N PRO A 362 -20.11 8.61 13.27
CA PRO A 362 -21.56 8.62 13.11
C PRO A 362 -22.32 9.31 14.26
N TYR A 363 -21.96 9.05 15.53
CA TYR A 363 -22.76 9.54 16.66
C TYR A 363 -22.54 11.02 16.98
N HIS A 364 -21.36 11.58 16.71
CA HIS A 364 -21.10 13.02 16.92
C HIS A 364 -21.15 13.81 15.62
N LEU A 365 -20.34 13.47 14.61
CA LEU A 365 -20.22 14.31 13.42
C LEU A 365 -21.41 14.15 12.46
N LEU A 366 -21.75 12.92 12.06
CA LEU A 366 -22.85 12.69 11.13
C LEU A 366 -24.22 13.02 11.75
N TRP A 367 -24.45 12.68 13.03
CA TRP A 367 -25.65 13.11 13.75
C TRP A 367 -25.76 14.63 13.81
N SER A 368 -24.66 15.33 14.10
CA SER A 368 -24.62 16.78 14.15
C SER A 368 -24.99 17.42 12.80
N THR A 369 -24.42 16.94 11.68
CA THR A 369 -24.75 17.50 10.35
C THR A 369 -26.11 17.04 9.81
N TRP A 370 -26.56 15.82 10.13
CA TRP A 370 -27.79 15.27 9.58
C TRP A 370 -29.05 15.66 10.37
N ILE A 371 -28.95 15.81 11.69
CA ILE A 371 -30.11 16.10 12.57
C ILE A 371 -30.02 17.51 13.14
N ARG A 372 -28.88 17.86 13.77
CA ARG A 372 -28.80 19.09 14.56
C ARG A 372 -28.67 20.35 13.71
N ALA A 373 -27.86 20.32 12.64
CA ALA A 373 -27.72 21.46 11.74
C ALA A 373 -29.05 21.86 11.06
N PRO A 374 -29.90 20.95 10.52
CA PRO A 374 -31.24 21.29 10.05
C PRO A 374 -32.20 21.89 11.09
N MET A 375 -31.96 21.67 12.39
CA MET A 375 -32.74 22.30 13.47
C MET A 375 -32.26 23.73 13.79
N LEU A 376 -31.01 24.06 13.47
CA LEU A 376 -30.37 25.33 13.81
C LEU A 376 -30.27 26.30 12.63
N LEU A 377 -30.22 25.79 11.39
CA LEU A 377 -29.89 26.54 10.19
C LEU A 377 -30.85 26.19 9.05
N PRO A 378 -31.24 27.16 8.20
CA PRO A 378 -32.01 26.86 7.00
C PRO A 378 -31.14 26.14 5.96
N MET A 379 -31.64 25.01 5.46
CA MET A 379 -30.91 24.09 4.59
C MET A 379 -30.92 24.50 3.11
N PHE A 380 -29.89 24.09 2.37
CA PHE A 380 -29.68 24.42 0.96
C PHE A 380 -29.19 23.19 0.17
N PRO A 381 -29.33 23.14 -1.18
CA PRO A 381 -29.09 21.94 -1.97
C PRO A 381 -27.70 21.29 -1.79
N ALA A 382 -26.62 22.07 -1.81
CA ALA A 382 -25.27 21.56 -1.62
C ALA A 382 -25.03 20.94 -0.23
N TYR A 383 -25.83 21.31 0.78
CA TYR A 383 -25.77 20.71 2.13
C TYR A 383 -26.20 19.23 2.13
N TYR A 384 -27.23 18.90 1.36
CA TYR A 384 -27.68 17.51 1.20
C TYR A 384 -26.64 16.67 0.43
N ILE A 385 -26.00 17.26 -0.59
CA ILE A 385 -24.89 16.62 -1.32
C ILE A 385 -23.74 16.32 -0.36
N PHE A 386 -23.32 17.30 0.44
CA PHE A 386 -22.28 17.13 1.46
C PHE A 386 -22.60 15.99 2.45
N ASN A 387 -23.83 15.95 2.99
CA ASN A 387 -24.25 14.88 3.90
C ASN A 387 -24.31 13.50 3.23
N SER A 388 -24.75 13.42 1.96
CA SER A 388 -24.73 12.16 1.20
C SER A 388 -23.31 11.61 0.99
N LEU A 389 -22.32 12.50 0.83
CA LEU A 389 -20.90 12.12 0.73
C LEU A 389 -20.33 11.67 2.08
N LEU A 390 -20.75 12.28 3.20
CA LEU A 390 -20.41 11.79 4.55
C LEU A 390 -21.01 10.40 4.82
N LEU A 391 -22.24 10.15 4.36
CA LEU A 391 -22.88 8.84 4.46
C LEU A 391 -22.16 7.79 3.59
N LEU A 392 -21.77 8.13 2.35
CA LEU A 392 -20.92 7.28 1.51
C LEU A 392 -19.60 6.92 2.22
N LEU A 393 -19.00 7.87 2.91
CA LEU A 393 -17.78 7.67 3.68
C LEU A 393 -18.01 6.70 4.85
N LEU A 394 -19.14 6.80 5.57
CA LEU A 394 -19.54 5.83 6.60
C LEU A 394 -19.71 4.42 6.02
N MET A 395 -20.35 4.26 4.86
CA MET A 395 -20.52 2.96 4.21
C MET A 395 -19.17 2.31 3.87
N LEU A 396 -18.20 3.10 3.38
CA LEU A 396 -16.83 2.64 3.15
C LEU A 396 -16.13 2.24 4.47
N HIS A 397 -16.34 2.99 5.56
CA HIS A 397 -15.82 2.62 6.88
C HIS A 397 -16.37 1.28 7.36
N ILE A 398 -17.67 1.01 7.21
CA ILE A 398 -18.28 -0.28 7.58
C ILE A 398 -17.64 -1.43 6.78
N VAL A 399 -17.44 -1.26 5.48
CA VAL A 399 -16.75 -2.26 4.62
C VAL A 399 -15.32 -2.51 5.09
N TRP A 400 -14.55 -1.47 5.43
CA TRP A 400 -13.19 -1.67 5.93
C TRP A 400 -13.13 -2.23 7.35
N THR A 401 -14.07 -1.88 8.23
CA THR A 401 -14.21 -2.49 9.56
C THR A 401 -14.44 -4.00 9.43
N TYR A 402 -15.33 -4.43 8.53
CA TYR A 402 -15.51 -5.85 8.21
C TYR A 402 -14.19 -6.52 7.77
N LEU A 403 -13.42 -5.89 6.88
CA LEU A 403 -12.12 -6.43 6.44
C LEU A 403 -11.06 -6.46 7.56
N ILE A 404 -11.06 -5.48 8.48
CA ILE A 404 -10.16 -5.44 9.64
C ILE A 404 -10.52 -6.57 10.61
N LEU A 405 -11.80 -6.74 10.95
CA LEU A 405 -12.29 -7.82 11.81
C LEU A 405 -12.07 -9.21 11.18
N GLN A 406 -12.27 -9.36 9.88
CA GLN A 406 -11.95 -10.59 9.14
C GLN A 406 -10.46 -10.94 9.23
N MET A 407 -9.57 -9.95 9.16
CA MET A 407 -8.13 -10.14 9.32
C MET A 407 -7.75 -10.48 10.77
N ALA A 408 -8.42 -9.88 11.76
CA ALA A 408 -8.25 -10.21 13.17
C ALA A 408 -8.67 -11.66 13.49
N TYR A 409 -9.85 -12.08 13.03
CA TYR A 409 -10.33 -13.46 13.19
C TYR A 409 -9.35 -14.50 12.61
N ARG A 410 -8.84 -14.27 11.40
CA ARG A 410 -7.82 -15.13 10.77
C ARG A 410 -6.49 -15.14 11.53
N THR A 411 -6.09 -13.99 12.07
CA THR A 411 -4.87 -13.85 12.88
C THR A 411 -4.96 -14.67 14.18
N ILE A 412 -6.13 -14.67 14.82
CA ILE A 412 -6.41 -15.49 16.01
C ILE A 412 -6.36 -16.99 15.65
N GLN A 413 -7.02 -17.41 14.57
CA GLN A 413 -7.02 -18.82 14.13
C GLN A 413 -5.63 -19.34 13.73
N ALA A 414 -4.82 -18.53 13.05
CA ALA A 414 -3.48 -18.92 12.61
C ALA A 414 -2.39 -18.74 13.69
N GLY A 415 -2.72 -18.13 14.84
CA GLY A 415 -1.78 -17.76 15.90
C GLY A 415 -0.72 -16.73 15.50
N LYS A 416 -0.77 -16.20 14.27
CA LYS A 416 0.13 -15.20 13.67
C LYS A 416 -0.63 -14.41 12.62
N MET A 417 -0.30 -13.14 12.44
CA MET A 417 -0.94 -12.31 11.42
C MET A 417 -0.49 -12.73 10.01
N GLU A 418 -1.24 -13.61 9.35
CA GLU A 418 -1.02 -13.92 7.93
C GLU A 418 -1.39 -12.75 7.01
N GLY A 419 -0.91 -12.80 5.77
CA GLY A 419 -0.76 -11.62 4.91
C GLY A 419 -2.04 -10.87 4.56
N ASP A 420 -1.88 -9.57 4.29
CA ASP A 420 -2.94 -8.66 3.84
C ASP A 420 -3.81 -9.26 2.73
N ILE A 421 -5.08 -9.52 3.07
CA ILE A 421 -6.09 -10.11 2.18
C ILE A 421 -6.29 -9.30 0.89
N ARG A 422 -6.05 -7.98 0.92
CA ARG A 422 -6.16 -7.06 -0.23
C ARG A 422 -4.96 -7.22 -1.20
N SER A 423 -3.86 -7.80 -0.73
CA SER A 423 -2.60 -7.97 -1.49
C SER A 423 -2.47 -9.30 -2.26
N SER A 424 -3.42 -10.23 -2.09
CA SER A 424 -3.41 -11.59 -2.66
C SER A 424 -3.72 -11.63 -4.17
N SER A 425 -2.80 -11.13 -5.00
CA SER A 425 -2.91 -11.20 -6.46
C SER A 425 -2.95 -12.65 -6.97
N ASP A 426 -4.03 -13.03 -7.64
CA ASP A 426 -4.23 -14.18 -8.53
C ASP A 426 -3.75 -15.58 -8.05
N VAL A 427 -4.64 -16.34 -7.42
CA VAL A 427 -4.65 -17.81 -7.53
C VAL A 427 -6.09 -18.31 -7.72
N SER A 428 -6.59 -18.19 -8.94
CA SER A 428 -7.73 -18.96 -9.44
C SER A 428 -7.29 -19.53 -10.79
N ASP A 429 -6.41 -20.54 -10.68
CA ASP A 429 -6.07 -21.58 -11.67
C ASP A 429 -4.75 -22.25 -11.24
N SER A 430 -4.89 -23.15 -10.25
CA SER A 430 -3.98 -24.28 -10.05
C SER A 430 -4.88 -25.52 -9.95
N PRO A 431 -4.69 -26.57 -10.76
CA PRO A 431 -5.40 -27.83 -10.55
C PRO A 431 -4.99 -28.42 -9.20
N ALA A 432 -5.91 -29.14 -8.56
CA ALA A 432 -5.74 -29.68 -7.22
C ALA A 432 -4.43 -30.46 -7.07
N THR A 433 -3.51 -29.97 -6.24
CA THR A 433 -2.41 -30.77 -5.73
C THR A 433 -2.94 -31.62 -4.59
N ASN A 434 -3.30 -32.87 -4.90
CA ASN A 434 -3.60 -33.89 -3.90
C ASN A 434 -2.38 -34.09 -2.98
N ASN A 435 -2.43 -33.51 -1.79
CA ASN A 435 -1.62 -33.97 -0.66
C ASN A 435 -2.33 -35.17 -0.04
N HIS A 436 -2.09 -36.36 -0.60
CA HIS A 436 -2.39 -37.60 0.11
C HIS A 436 -1.45 -37.67 1.32
N ASN A 437 -2.01 -37.46 2.52
CA ASN A 437 -1.33 -37.81 3.76
C ASN A 437 -1.51 -39.32 4.00
N ASP A 438 -0.75 -40.12 3.26
CA ASP A 438 -0.63 -41.56 3.54
C ASP A 438 0.23 -41.75 4.80
N ASN A 439 -0.43 -41.69 5.96
CA ASN A 439 0.13 -42.06 7.25
C ASN A 439 -0.99 -42.63 8.16
N ASN A 440 -1.71 -43.64 7.68
CA ASN A 440 -2.59 -44.44 8.55
C ASN A 440 -2.86 -45.86 8.02
N ILE A 441 -1.78 -46.63 7.79
CA ILE A 441 -1.87 -48.11 7.64
C ILE A 441 -0.87 -48.76 8.60
N ASN A 442 -1.31 -48.98 9.84
CA ASN A 442 -0.82 -50.05 10.71
C ASN A 442 -1.80 -50.29 11.86
N LYS A 443 -2.97 -50.88 11.53
CA LYS A 443 -3.89 -51.55 12.45
C LYS A 443 -4.91 -52.41 11.67
N LYS A 444 -4.52 -53.65 11.37
CA LYS A 444 -5.41 -54.78 11.07
C LYS A 444 -4.74 -56.04 11.63
N LEU A 445 -5.54 -57.09 11.86
CA LEU A 445 -5.34 -58.16 12.85
C LEU A 445 -5.63 -57.61 14.27
N VAL A 446 -6.57 -58.15 15.06
CA VAL A 446 -7.24 -59.48 15.03
C VAL A 446 -8.76 -59.33 15.29
N GLN A 447 -9.60 -60.22 14.74
CA GLN A 447 -11.05 -60.30 15.02
C GLN A 447 -11.33 -60.97 16.39
N PRO A 448 -12.56 -60.92 16.90
CA PRO A 448 -13.35 -62.15 16.76
C PRO A 448 -14.83 -61.95 16.37
N LEU A 449 -15.37 -63.00 15.74
CA LEU A 449 -16.79 -63.37 15.70
C LEU A 449 -17.33 -63.45 17.16
N THR A 450 -18.59 -63.26 17.56
CA THR A 450 -19.94 -63.27 16.96
C THR A 450 -20.85 -62.49 17.97
N THR A 451 -22.19 -62.30 17.91
CA THR A 451 -23.31 -62.87 17.15
C THR A 451 -24.45 -61.83 17.04
N SER A 452 -25.49 -62.12 16.25
CA SER A 452 -26.83 -61.49 16.31
C SER A 452 -27.77 -62.34 17.19
N PRO A 453 -29.09 -62.05 17.31
CA PRO A 453 -29.83 -60.78 17.21
C PRO A 453 -30.75 -60.54 18.44
N LEU A 454 -31.53 -59.43 18.48
CA LEU A 454 -33.01 -59.40 18.55
C LEU A 454 -33.56 -58.11 19.18
N TYR A 455 -34.68 -57.64 18.58
CA TYR A 455 -35.55 -56.52 18.93
C TYR A 455 -34.99 -55.10 18.75
#